data_AF-A0A354FQ99-F1
#
_entry.id   AF-A0A354FQ99-F1
#
_cell.length_a   1.000
_cell.length_b   1.000
_cell.length_c   1.000
_cell.angle_alpha   90.00
_cell.angle_beta   90.00
_cell.angle_gamma   90.00
#
_symmetry.space_group_name_H-M   'P 1'
#
loop_
_entity.id
_entity.type
_entity.pdbx_description
1 polymer ?
#
loop_
_entity_poly.entity_id
_entity_poly.type
_entity_poly.pdbx_seq_one_letter_code
_entity_poly.pdbx_strand_id
1 'polypeptide(L)'
;MKMKQQSSLLILSWVFLIAIPGSLAWADDLLTGHPRPSYEDVEDIDAMATALQKSLASRNSYSFSRGWWGWDRLRCRYVDGGRKSGNELKILAAVFRGLILDWHAKLEAKDEGDLMFIFYTTTSGDKVKRKLEGDDRILRRDYHGGGYHGGWGGAARMRIYEELAARGVLSDDEKVRFKKIVFQSLEKRFINFEAKAQTAYNSSYGNAGGVALAIKLFPDAPQAKQAQAWLDRIWKDFSNFGDWTEWNYYPYGPIFLHGMLDIAEATGRIESDRELIKSVGGRCLEFLHGGGVRGNPNSGVRMRKSYESVYADPWNYGYYDVEQSARDGHFWYRMAQHFEDREFLWAAEQVTLGGRTARGNASDEYWSAYKKRFGWFSERDILPEIPRGTASIGLLSPEKQKIHERIFLRPGRLPGDPTAAFFLYDKKDRHLDNDSGHLYEYIAHGAKLLHSSGKYNNVYSGTDLRGGGVGEESLDLLLVMHQRHQFPIHPDRKGDERDFMRRGSIKNLAAFSRAENNDAEDSFGQYAFQDYYGPGSRWIRRSVLTREGILVVADHYVGGEGLGEDYVAGPVWHLAVSEKSGESSDAIKIVEQKENWFDAPAFAHAWWQGEKVR
;
A
#
# COMPACT_ATOMS: atom_id res chain seq x y z
N MET A 1 24.77 -5.75 -69.99
CA MET A 1 24.13 -4.44 -69.75
C MET A 1 24.26 -4.14 -68.27
N LYS A 2 24.94 -3.04 -67.92
CA LYS A 2 25.62 -2.82 -66.63
C LYS A 2 24.66 -2.48 -65.48
N MET A 3 24.85 -3.16 -64.34
CA MET A 3 24.36 -2.77 -63.01
C MET A 3 25.00 -1.45 -62.57
N LYS A 4 24.21 -0.56 -61.96
CA LYS A 4 24.70 0.59 -61.20
C LYS A 4 24.57 0.26 -59.70
N GLN A 5 25.70 -0.02 -59.07
CA GLN A 5 25.89 0.06 -57.62
C GLN A 5 25.83 1.54 -57.20
N GLN A 6 25.05 1.84 -56.17
CA GLN A 6 25.19 3.07 -55.38
C GLN A 6 25.98 2.76 -54.13
N SER A 7 27.01 3.57 -53.91
CA SER A 7 28.02 3.46 -52.88
C SER A 7 27.51 3.97 -51.54
N SER A 8 27.57 3.12 -50.52
CA SER A 8 27.42 3.50 -49.11
C SER A 8 28.79 3.86 -48.53
N LEU A 9 28.93 5.11 -48.08
CA LEU A 9 30.13 5.64 -47.44
C LEU A 9 30.29 5.00 -46.03
N LEU A 10 31.29 4.15 -45.85
CA LEU A 10 31.72 3.61 -44.56
C LEU A 10 32.75 4.58 -43.95
N ILE A 11 32.34 5.31 -42.90
CA ILE A 11 33.25 6.07 -42.04
C ILE A 11 33.83 5.07 -41.02
N LEU A 12 35.07 4.64 -41.24
CA LEU A 12 35.88 3.95 -40.23
C LEU A 12 36.22 4.95 -39.12
N SER A 13 35.59 4.80 -37.96
CA SER A 13 36.10 5.36 -36.69
C SER A 13 36.87 4.26 -35.97
N TRP A 14 38.18 4.44 -35.89
CA TRP A 14 39.08 3.61 -35.08
C TRP A 14 38.77 3.88 -33.60
N VAL A 15 38.14 2.92 -32.93
CA VAL A 15 38.04 2.93 -31.46
C VAL A 15 39.30 2.29 -30.91
N PHE A 16 40.13 3.10 -30.26
CA PHE A 16 41.17 2.63 -29.35
C PHE A 16 40.51 1.79 -28.24
N LEU A 17 40.74 0.48 -28.26
CA LEU A 17 40.48 -0.42 -27.15
C LEU A 17 41.48 -0.10 -26.03
N ILE A 18 41.12 0.84 -25.16
CA ILE A 18 41.73 0.95 -23.84
C ILE A 18 41.11 -0.19 -23.02
N ALA A 19 41.88 -1.23 -22.75
CA ALA A 19 41.55 -2.23 -21.75
C ALA A 19 41.45 -1.53 -20.40
N ILE A 20 40.22 -1.38 -19.89
CA ILE A 20 39.97 -0.91 -18.53
C ILE A 20 40.14 -2.13 -17.60
N PRO A 21 41.09 -2.10 -16.65
CA PRO A 21 41.41 -3.27 -15.82
C PRO A 21 40.34 -3.52 -14.75
N GLY A 22 40.16 -4.79 -14.38
CA GLY A 22 39.10 -5.39 -13.54
C GLY A 22 38.71 -4.75 -12.19
N SER A 23 39.28 -3.60 -11.83
CA SER A 23 38.87 -2.79 -10.67
C SER A 23 37.46 -2.18 -10.80
N LEU A 24 37.03 -1.81 -12.01
CA LEU A 24 35.67 -1.30 -12.25
C LEU A 24 34.62 -2.43 -12.19
N ALA A 25 34.95 -3.61 -12.73
CA ALA A 25 34.08 -4.79 -12.64
C ALA A 25 33.93 -5.30 -11.20
N TRP A 26 35.02 -5.29 -10.41
CA TRP A 26 34.97 -5.62 -8.98
C TRP A 26 34.18 -4.59 -8.15
N ALA A 27 34.35 -3.29 -8.42
CA ALA A 27 33.58 -2.25 -7.72
C ALA A 27 32.08 -2.29 -8.08
N ASP A 28 31.75 -2.61 -9.33
CA ASP A 28 30.36 -2.82 -9.76
C ASP A 28 29.75 -4.04 -9.07
N ASP A 29 30.48 -5.16 -8.98
CA ASP A 29 30.00 -6.34 -8.25
C ASP A 29 29.72 -6.04 -6.77
N LEU A 30 30.60 -5.30 -6.08
CA LEU A 30 30.39 -4.94 -4.66
C LEU A 30 29.16 -4.06 -4.42
N LEU A 31 28.74 -3.23 -5.38
CA LEU A 31 27.66 -2.24 -5.20
C LEU A 31 26.29 -2.68 -5.74
N THR A 32 26.24 -3.79 -6.47
CA THR A 32 24.99 -4.25 -7.11
C THR A 32 24.01 -4.84 -6.10
N GLY A 33 22.71 -4.63 -6.39
CA GLY A 33 21.61 -5.38 -5.77
C GLY A 33 21.35 -5.11 -4.28
N HIS A 34 21.78 -3.98 -3.71
CA HIS A 34 21.52 -3.68 -2.30
C HIS A 34 20.11 -3.08 -2.03
N PRO A 35 19.48 -3.41 -0.87
CA PRO A 35 19.86 -4.47 0.08
C PRO A 35 19.78 -5.85 -0.58
N ARG A 36 20.78 -6.73 -0.34
CA ARG A 36 20.84 -8.03 -1.00
C ARG A 36 19.92 -9.08 -0.34
N PRO A 37 19.47 -10.09 -1.10
CA PRO A 37 18.68 -11.20 -0.54
C PRO A 37 19.42 -11.98 0.55
N SER A 38 20.74 -12.10 0.43
CA SER A 38 21.65 -12.67 1.45
C SER A 38 23.02 -11.98 1.36
N TYR A 39 23.75 -11.98 2.48
CA TYR A 39 25.15 -11.59 2.57
C TYR A 39 26.05 -12.74 3.07
N GLU A 40 25.52 -13.96 3.18
CA GLU A 40 26.23 -15.13 3.73
C GLU A 40 27.44 -15.53 2.87
N ASP A 41 27.29 -15.50 1.54
CA ASP A 41 28.32 -15.94 0.58
C ASP A 41 29.26 -14.81 0.14
N VAL A 42 29.25 -13.66 0.83
CA VAL A 42 30.12 -12.53 0.49
C VAL A 42 31.52 -12.78 1.07
N GLU A 43 32.49 -13.01 0.18
CA GLU A 43 33.88 -13.33 0.54
C GLU A 43 34.55 -12.20 1.35
N ASP A 44 34.46 -10.95 0.88
CA ASP A 44 34.99 -9.77 1.59
C ASP A 44 33.88 -8.76 1.90
N ILE A 45 33.21 -9.01 3.02
CA ILE A 45 32.15 -8.14 3.50
C ILE A 45 32.65 -6.75 3.92
N ASP A 46 33.92 -6.62 4.32
CA ASP A 46 34.49 -5.35 4.77
C ASP A 46 34.80 -4.44 3.58
N ALA A 47 35.31 -5.00 2.48
CA ALA A 47 35.42 -4.30 1.20
C ALA A 47 34.05 -3.86 0.69
N MET A 48 33.05 -4.74 0.75
CA MET A 48 31.67 -4.42 0.35
C MET A 48 31.07 -3.29 1.20
N ALA A 49 31.18 -3.38 2.52
CA ALA A 49 30.70 -2.37 3.44
C ALA A 49 31.38 -1.02 3.19
N THR A 50 32.70 -1.03 2.99
CA THR A 50 33.49 0.18 2.68
C THR A 50 33.07 0.81 1.36
N ALA A 51 32.91 0.00 0.30
CA ALA A 51 32.46 0.47 -1.01
C ALA A 51 31.06 1.06 -0.93
N LEU A 52 30.14 0.37 -0.24
CA LEU A 52 28.76 0.81 -0.06
C LEU A 52 28.68 2.14 0.71
N GLN A 53 29.40 2.27 1.82
CA GLN A 53 29.45 3.51 2.60
C GLN A 53 29.93 4.68 1.73
N LYS A 54 31.06 4.52 1.03
CA LYS A 54 31.62 5.56 0.14
C LYS A 54 30.65 5.95 -0.97
N SER A 55 30.04 4.96 -1.63
CA SER A 55 29.04 5.16 -2.67
C SER A 55 27.85 5.97 -2.14
N LEU A 56 27.27 5.58 -1.01
CA LEU A 56 26.13 6.27 -0.40
C LEU A 56 26.47 7.70 0.03
N ALA A 57 27.63 7.92 0.68
CA ALA A 57 28.09 9.24 1.10
C ALA A 57 28.35 10.20 -0.07
N SER A 58 28.77 9.66 -1.22
CA SER A 58 29.03 10.45 -2.44
C SER A 58 27.76 10.98 -3.11
N ARG A 59 26.58 10.41 -2.83
CA ARG A 59 25.34 10.78 -3.53
C ARG A 59 24.94 12.23 -3.26
N ASN A 60 24.22 12.81 -4.22
CA ASN A 60 23.67 14.17 -4.10
C ASN A 60 22.20 14.19 -3.65
N SER A 61 21.53 13.04 -3.66
CA SER A 61 20.21 12.89 -3.04
C SER A 61 19.99 11.44 -2.59
N TYR A 62 19.17 11.28 -1.55
CA TYR A 62 18.69 9.99 -1.08
C TYR A 62 17.29 10.15 -0.46
N SER A 63 16.39 9.20 -0.70
CA SER A 63 15.04 9.26 -0.12
C SER A 63 15.07 9.09 1.40
N PHE A 64 14.92 10.20 2.14
CA PHE A 64 14.77 10.20 3.61
C PHE A 64 13.37 9.73 4.04
N SER A 65 12.51 9.39 3.10
CA SER A 65 11.19 8.79 3.33
C SER A 65 11.28 7.28 3.11
N ARG A 66 10.75 6.79 2.00
CA ARG A 66 10.58 5.36 1.68
C ARG A 66 11.89 4.59 1.47
N GLY A 67 13.00 5.27 1.18
CA GLY A 67 14.30 4.63 0.90
C GLY A 67 14.83 3.76 2.05
N TRP A 68 14.38 4.02 3.28
CA TRP A 68 14.84 3.31 4.47
C TRP A 68 14.12 1.98 4.76
N TRP A 69 12.99 1.70 4.10
CA TRP A 69 12.21 0.49 4.41
C TRP A 69 12.94 -0.81 4.08
N GLY A 70 13.73 -0.83 3.00
CA GLY A 70 14.55 -2.00 2.66
C GLY A 70 15.61 -2.31 3.72
N TRP A 71 16.24 -1.26 4.28
CA TRP A 71 17.23 -1.40 5.33
C TRP A 71 16.60 -1.83 6.67
N ASP A 72 15.40 -1.36 6.99
CA ASP A 72 14.68 -1.81 8.19
C ASP A 72 14.31 -3.29 8.09
N ARG A 73 13.89 -3.76 6.91
CA ARG A 73 13.64 -5.19 6.69
C ARG A 73 14.91 -6.02 6.75
N LEU A 74 16.06 -5.49 6.30
CA LEU A 74 17.37 -6.11 6.53
C LEU A 74 17.69 -6.21 8.03
N ARG A 75 17.39 -5.17 8.81
CA ARG A 75 17.50 -5.17 10.27
C ARG A 75 16.59 -6.21 10.92
N CYS A 76 15.31 -6.26 10.55
CA CYS A 76 14.40 -7.29 11.05
C CYS A 76 14.87 -8.70 10.69
N ARG A 77 15.36 -8.93 9.46
CA ARG A 77 15.97 -10.22 9.08
C ARG A 77 17.12 -10.63 9.99
N TYR A 78 17.98 -9.69 10.39
CA TYR A 78 19.06 -9.91 11.35
C TYR A 78 18.55 -10.24 12.76
N VAL A 79 17.55 -9.49 13.25
CA VAL A 79 16.99 -9.65 14.61
C VAL A 79 16.15 -10.93 14.73
N ASP A 80 15.26 -11.17 13.77
CA ASP A 80 14.24 -12.24 13.82
C ASP A 80 14.76 -13.57 13.27
N GLY A 81 15.74 -13.59 12.36
CA GLY A 81 16.15 -14.84 11.70
C GLY A 81 17.00 -15.80 12.54
N GLY A 82 17.28 -15.49 13.81
CA GLY A 82 18.33 -16.17 14.59
C GLY A 82 19.73 -16.04 13.98
N ARG A 83 19.86 -15.34 12.84
CA ARG A 83 21.12 -15.08 12.15
C ARG A 83 21.85 -13.96 12.87
N LYS A 84 22.72 -14.35 13.78
CA LYS A 84 23.82 -13.49 14.28
C LYS A 84 24.88 -13.25 13.18
N SER A 85 24.48 -13.15 11.92
CA SER A 85 25.41 -12.93 10.82
C SER A 85 25.97 -11.52 10.97
N GLY A 86 27.27 -11.44 11.25
CA GLY A 86 27.97 -10.16 11.36
C GLY A 86 27.91 -9.36 10.06
N ASN A 87 27.63 -10.00 8.92
CA ASN A 87 27.66 -9.36 7.62
C ASN A 87 26.54 -8.34 7.44
N GLU A 88 25.29 -8.70 7.77
CA GLU A 88 24.16 -7.76 7.75
C GLU A 88 24.40 -6.56 8.66
N LEU A 89 24.97 -6.79 9.85
CA LEU A 89 25.25 -5.72 10.81
C LEU A 89 26.32 -4.76 10.27
N LYS A 90 27.37 -5.27 9.61
CA LYS A 90 28.38 -4.47 8.91
C LYS A 90 27.78 -3.64 7.79
N ILE A 91 26.88 -4.21 6.99
CA ILE A 91 26.19 -3.50 5.91
C ILE A 91 25.26 -2.41 6.47
N LEU A 92 24.47 -2.72 7.51
CA LEU A 92 23.63 -1.72 8.17
C LEU A 92 24.46 -0.58 8.74
N ALA A 93 25.62 -0.88 9.33
CA ALA A 93 26.56 0.13 9.81
C ALA A 93 27.08 1.01 8.67
N ALA A 94 27.50 0.42 7.54
CA ALA A 94 27.96 1.15 6.35
C ALA A 94 26.88 2.09 5.78
N VAL A 95 25.64 1.61 5.70
CA VAL A 95 24.49 2.40 5.24
C VAL A 95 24.20 3.55 6.20
N PHE A 96 24.16 3.27 7.50
CA PHE A 96 23.91 4.28 8.52
C PHE A 96 25.01 5.35 8.53
N ARG A 97 26.28 4.94 8.49
CA ARG A 97 27.42 5.85 8.37
C ARG A 97 27.33 6.70 7.12
N GLY A 98 27.17 6.08 5.95
CA GLY A 98 27.16 6.79 4.66
C GLY A 98 25.99 7.76 4.50
N LEU A 99 24.77 7.36 4.90
CA LEU A 99 23.55 8.16 4.67
C LEU A 99 23.18 9.10 5.80
N ILE A 100 23.75 8.93 7.01
CA ILE A 100 23.46 9.79 8.15
C ILE A 100 24.71 10.54 8.59
N LEU A 101 25.77 9.84 8.99
CA LEU A 101 26.92 10.45 9.65
C LEU A 101 27.84 11.18 8.67
N ASP A 102 28.22 10.52 7.57
CA ASP A 102 29.02 11.09 6.50
C ASP A 102 28.24 12.13 5.72
N TRP A 103 26.94 11.90 5.52
CA TRP A 103 26.04 12.88 4.91
C TRP A 103 25.96 14.18 5.72
N HIS A 104 25.81 14.05 7.04
CA HIS A 104 25.84 15.20 7.95
C HIS A 104 27.20 15.91 7.89
N ALA A 105 28.31 15.17 7.95
CA ALA A 105 29.65 15.76 7.84
C ALA A 105 29.87 16.50 6.50
N LYS A 106 29.33 15.96 5.41
CA LYS A 106 29.33 16.60 4.08
C LYS A 106 28.53 17.90 4.06
N LEU A 107 27.40 17.96 4.78
CA LEU A 107 26.63 19.18 4.94
C LEU A 107 27.35 20.18 5.86
N GLU A 108 27.96 19.73 6.96
CA GLU A 108 28.79 20.58 7.84
C GLU A 108 29.94 21.24 7.06
N ALA A 109 30.60 20.50 6.17
CA ALA A 109 31.66 21.04 5.31
C ALA A 109 31.19 22.13 4.33
N LYS A 110 29.87 22.30 4.16
CA LYS A 110 29.24 23.33 3.32
C LYS A 110 28.50 24.40 4.13
N ASP A 111 28.63 24.39 5.46
CA ASP A 111 27.85 25.24 6.36
C ASP A 111 26.32 25.01 6.26
N GLU A 112 25.94 23.78 5.89
CA GLU A 112 24.55 23.32 5.78
C GLU A 112 24.21 22.21 6.81
N GLY A 113 25.14 21.86 7.70
CA GLY A 113 24.95 20.78 8.68
C GLY A 113 23.75 20.99 9.58
N ASP A 114 23.50 22.25 9.96
CA ASP A 114 22.37 22.65 10.79
C ASP A 114 21.02 22.64 10.06
N LEU A 115 21.01 22.37 8.74
CA LEU A 115 19.80 22.21 7.94
C LEU A 115 19.32 20.75 7.85
N MET A 116 20.13 19.79 8.28
CA MET A 116 19.79 18.36 8.18
C MET A 116 18.65 17.99 9.14
N PHE A 117 17.68 17.21 8.67
CA PHE A 117 16.63 16.67 9.52
C PHE A 117 16.22 15.27 9.07
N ILE A 118 15.92 14.40 10.03
CA ILE A 118 15.59 12.99 9.79
C ILE A 118 14.13 12.61 10.07
N PHE A 119 13.30 13.57 10.44
CA PHE A 119 11.85 13.39 10.60
C PHE A 119 11.06 14.13 9.52
N TYR A 120 9.75 14.22 9.67
CA TYR A 120 8.95 15.11 8.84
C TYR A 120 9.16 16.57 9.24
N THR A 121 8.77 17.49 8.37
CA THR A 121 8.79 18.92 8.67
C THR A 121 7.41 19.56 8.53
N THR A 122 7.11 20.51 9.42
CA THR A 122 5.91 21.35 9.38
C THR A 122 6.14 22.67 8.65
N THR A 123 7.36 22.94 8.17
CA THR A 123 7.69 24.15 7.39
C THR A 123 6.80 24.30 6.15
N SER A 124 6.53 25.55 5.76
CA SER A 124 5.74 25.90 4.57
C SER A 124 6.59 25.87 3.29
N GLY A 125 5.94 25.60 2.16
CA GLY A 125 6.57 25.50 0.85
C GLY A 125 6.03 24.33 0.04
N ASP A 126 6.61 24.12 -1.13
CA ASP A 126 6.23 23.03 -2.03
C ASP A 126 6.79 21.67 -1.57
N LYS A 127 6.59 20.62 -2.36
CA LYS A 127 6.98 19.24 -2.01
C LYS A 127 8.50 19.01 -2.08
N VAL A 128 9.26 19.89 -2.72
CA VAL A 128 10.70 19.76 -3.00
C VAL A 128 11.52 20.81 -2.25
N LYS A 129 10.97 22.03 -2.07
CA LYS A 129 11.63 23.15 -1.41
C LYS A 129 10.73 23.75 -0.33
N ARG A 130 11.27 23.95 0.87
CA ARG A 130 10.56 24.57 2.01
C ARG A 130 11.39 25.67 2.63
N LYS A 131 10.75 26.76 3.05
CA LYS A 131 11.42 27.82 3.80
C LYS A 131 11.57 27.40 5.25
N LEU A 132 12.79 27.45 5.78
CA LEU A 132 13.03 27.17 7.19
C LEU A 132 12.35 28.24 8.05
N GLU A 133 11.71 27.84 9.15
CA GLU A 133 11.00 28.81 10.00
C GLU A 133 12.02 29.67 10.76
N GLY A 134 11.89 31.00 10.65
CA GLY A 134 12.83 31.95 11.26
C GLY A 134 14.16 32.14 10.52
N ASP A 135 14.29 31.63 9.29
CA ASP A 135 15.51 31.69 8.49
C ASP A 135 15.17 31.81 7.00
N ASP A 136 15.99 32.53 6.22
CA ASP A 136 15.78 32.69 4.76
C ASP A 136 16.31 31.52 3.93
N ARG A 137 17.04 30.57 4.56
CA ARG A 137 17.55 29.36 3.90
C ARG A 137 16.43 28.39 3.51
N ILE A 138 16.70 27.60 2.46
CA ILE A 138 15.75 26.66 1.86
C ILE A 138 16.11 25.21 2.22
N LEU A 139 15.15 24.50 2.81
CA LEU A 139 15.19 23.06 2.99
C LEU A 139 14.89 22.34 1.68
N ARG A 140 15.81 21.47 1.26
CA ARG A 140 15.68 20.67 0.02
C ARG A 140 15.34 19.24 0.36
N ARG A 141 14.24 18.75 -0.22
CA ARG A 141 13.81 17.36 -0.08
C ARG A 141 14.89 16.40 -0.61
N ASP A 142 15.10 15.31 0.11
CA ASP A 142 16.02 14.22 -0.19
C ASP A 142 17.51 14.66 -0.25
N TYR A 143 17.81 15.88 0.23
CA TYR A 143 19.16 16.42 0.43
C TYR A 143 19.39 16.83 1.89
N HIS A 144 18.53 17.69 2.44
CA HIS A 144 18.54 18.05 3.87
C HIS A 144 17.67 17.08 4.71
N GLY A 145 16.60 16.54 4.12
CA GLY A 145 15.66 15.64 4.79
C GLY A 145 14.47 15.30 3.89
N GLY A 146 13.49 14.53 4.39
CA GLY A 146 12.44 13.95 3.53
C GLY A 146 11.20 14.81 3.27
N GLY A 147 11.17 16.04 3.77
CA GLY A 147 10.00 16.93 3.66
C GLY A 147 8.79 16.44 4.46
N TYR A 148 7.57 16.72 4.00
CA TYR A 148 6.33 16.34 4.71
C TYR A 148 6.12 14.82 4.87
N HIS A 149 6.63 14.01 3.93
CA HIS A 149 6.60 12.53 4.02
C HIS A 149 7.90 11.95 4.59
N GLY A 150 8.82 12.80 5.05
CA GLY A 150 10.12 12.37 5.57
C GLY A 150 10.02 11.50 6.81
N GLY A 151 8.92 11.56 7.55
CA GLY A 151 8.69 10.72 8.72
C GLY A 151 8.43 9.24 8.37
N TRP A 152 8.05 8.90 7.14
CA TRP A 152 7.70 7.52 6.76
C TRP A 152 8.88 6.53 6.86
N GLY A 153 10.13 7.00 6.77
CA GLY A 153 11.34 6.22 7.05
C GLY A 153 11.97 6.53 8.41
N GLY A 154 11.32 7.34 9.23
CA GLY A 154 11.83 7.78 10.53
C GLY A 154 12.07 6.62 11.47
N ALA A 155 11.06 5.75 11.62
CA ALA A 155 11.14 4.62 12.52
C ALA A 155 12.25 3.63 12.11
N ALA A 156 12.41 3.38 10.82
CA ALA A 156 13.49 2.56 10.27
C ALA A 156 14.88 3.05 10.70
N ARG A 157 15.16 4.35 10.54
CA ARG A 157 16.45 4.95 10.95
C ARG A 157 16.69 4.80 12.45
N MET A 158 15.67 5.04 13.27
CA MET A 158 15.79 4.94 14.72
C MET A 158 16.02 3.50 15.18
N ARG A 159 15.32 2.52 14.60
CA ARG A 159 15.54 1.08 14.89
C ARG A 159 16.90 0.60 14.46
N ILE A 160 17.40 1.05 13.31
CA ILE A 160 18.75 0.70 12.85
C ILE A 160 19.79 1.29 13.81
N TYR A 161 19.63 2.55 14.23
CA TYR A 161 20.50 3.14 15.24
C TYR A 161 20.44 2.37 16.57
N GLU A 162 19.25 2.08 17.09
CA GLU A 162 19.05 1.35 18.35
C GLU A 162 19.78 0.00 18.30
N GLU A 163 19.65 -0.75 17.21
CA GLU A 163 20.35 -2.03 17.03
C GLU A 163 21.87 -1.85 16.98
N LEU A 164 22.39 -0.94 16.13
CA LEU A 164 23.83 -0.72 15.98
C LEU A 164 24.47 -0.23 17.30
N ALA A 165 23.78 0.64 18.04
CA ALA A 165 24.22 1.14 19.33
C ALA A 165 24.22 0.03 20.40
N ALA A 166 23.14 -0.76 20.50
CA ALA A 166 23.01 -1.85 21.47
C ALA A 166 24.06 -2.95 21.26
N ARG A 167 24.52 -3.15 20.02
CA ARG A 167 25.58 -4.11 19.67
C ARG A 167 26.99 -3.55 19.79
N GLY A 168 27.16 -2.29 20.19
CA GLY A 168 28.48 -1.65 20.31
C GLY A 168 29.19 -1.40 18.97
N VAL A 169 28.46 -1.36 17.86
CA VAL A 169 29.02 -1.16 16.51
C VAL A 169 29.36 0.31 16.25
N LEU A 170 28.61 1.22 16.86
CA LEU A 170 28.85 2.66 16.77
C LEU A 170 29.83 3.12 17.84
N SER A 171 30.79 3.95 17.46
CA SER A 171 31.67 4.63 18.41
C SER A 171 30.90 5.68 19.23
N ASP A 172 31.49 6.15 20.32
CA ASP A 172 30.85 7.17 21.15
C ASP A 172 30.70 8.51 20.40
N ASP A 173 31.67 8.88 19.57
CA ASP A 173 31.57 10.06 18.70
C ASP A 173 30.43 9.92 17.68
N GLU A 174 30.23 8.73 17.11
CA GLU A 174 29.13 8.45 16.19
C GLU A 174 27.77 8.57 16.90
N LYS A 175 27.65 8.06 18.13
CA LYS A 175 26.45 8.21 18.96
C LYS A 175 26.18 9.69 19.30
N VAL A 176 27.23 10.44 19.66
CA VAL A 176 27.13 11.88 19.96
C VAL A 176 26.67 12.66 18.73
N ARG A 177 27.26 12.40 17.55
CA ARG A 177 26.85 13.03 16.29
C ARG A 177 25.41 12.68 15.93
N PHE A 178 25.00 11.42 16.07
CA PHE A 178 23.62 11.05 15.79
C PHE A 178 22.64 11.72 16.76
N LYS A 179 22.97 11.78 18.05
CA LYS A 179 22.20 12.53 19.06
C LYS A 179 22.02 13.99 18.65
N LYS A 180 23.09 14.67 18.18
CA LYS A 180 23.02 16.04 17.63
C LYS A 180 22.00 16.15 16.49
N ILE A 181 22.04 15.22 15.52
CA ILE A 181 21.11 15.20 14.37
C ILE A 181 19.66 15.01 14.82
N VAL A 182 19.41 14.10 15.77
CA VAL A 182 18.07 13.86 16.33
C VAL A 182 17.55 15.10 17.04
N PHE A 183 18.39 15.73 17.87
CA PHE A 183 18.03 16.91 18.65
C PHE A 183 17.62 18.06 17.73
N GLN A 184 18.48 18.34 16.74
CA GLN A 184 18.20 19.32 15.70
C GLN A 184 16.89 19.03 14.96
N SER A 185 16.66 17.78 14.58
CA SER A 185 15.45 17.37 13.85
C SER A 185 14.16 17.57 14.64
N LEU A 186 14.23 17.65 15.97
CA LEU A 186 13.10 17.90 16.87
C LEU A 186 12.98 19.35 17.31
N GLU A 187 13.79 20.27 16.76
CA GLU A 187 13.65 21.70 17.01
C GLU A 187 12.42 22.31 16.32
N LYS A 188 11.86 23.35 16.94
CA LYS A 188 10.62 23.99 16.47
C LYS A 188 10.73 24.54 15.05
N ARG A 189 11.94 24.93 14.63
CA ARG A 189 12.22 25.41 13.25
C ARG A 189 11.97 24.36 12.17
N PHE A 190 12.05 23.07 12.51
CA PHE A 190 11.73 21.96 11.59
C PHE A 190 10.33 21.42 11.81
N ILE A 191 9.94 21.25 13.07
CA ILE A 191 8.73 20.54 13.46
C ILE A 191 8.01 21.25 14.61
N ASN A 192 6.77 21.63 14.35
CA ASN A 192 5.86 22.19 15.35
C ASN A 192 4.76 21.17 15.65
N PHE A 193 4.83 20.52 16.81
CA PHE A 193 3.89 19.48 17.24
C PHE A 193 2.47 20.00 17.54
N GLU A 194 2.28 21.31 17.62
CA GLU A 194 0.98 21.96 17.80
C GLU A 194 0.34 22.34 16.46
N ALA A 195 1.08 22.23 15.35
CA ALA A 195 0.62 22.61 14.02
C ALA A 195 0.48 21.38 13.11
N LYS A 196 -0.55 21.40 12.24
CA LYS A 196 -0.87 20.35 11.25
C LYS A 196 -1.15 18.99 11.91
N ALA A 197 -1.85 18.09 11.21
CA ALA A 197 -1.93 16.66 11.57
C ALA A 197 -2.21 16.32 13.05
N GLN A 198 -3.29 16.87 13.60
CA GLN A 198 -3.64 16.74 15.03
C GLN A 198 -4.61 15.59 15.34
N THR A 199 -4.95 14.77 14.35
CA THR A 199 -5.91 13.65 14.43
C THR A 199 -5.34 12.39 13.78
N ALA A 200 -6.02 11.26 13.93
CA ALA A 200 -5.61 9.97 13.41
C ALA A 200 -5.91 9.84 11.91
N TYR A 201 -4.85 9.82 11.09
CA TYR A 201 -4.93 9.48 9.67
C TYR A 201 -3.56 9.03 9.15
N ASN A 202 -3.51 8.58 7.89
CA ASN A 202 -2.30 8.00 7.30
C ASN A 202 -1.02 8.85 7.46
N SER A 203 -1.11 10.19 7.44
CA SER A 203 0.09 11.04 7.46
C SER A 203 0.56 11.32 8.87
N SER A 204 -0.33 11.51 9.86
CA SER A 204 0.09 11.66 11.26
C SER A 204 0.77 10.39 11.74
N TYR A 205 0.14 9.23 11.53
CA TYR A 205 0.70 7.93 11.91
C TYR A 205 1.94 7.56 11.11
N GLY A 206 1.94 7.74 9.79
CA GLY A 206 3.11 7.50 8.95
C GLY A 206 4.32 8.35 9.36
N ASN A 207 4.11 9.52 9.97
CA ASN A 207 5.18 10.41 10.40
C ASN A 207 5.57 10.27 11.88
N ALA A 208 4.69 9.70 12.71
CA ALA A 208 4.83 9.65 14.15
C ALA A 208 5.81 8.58 14.64
N GLY A 209 5.91 7.42 13.96
CA GLY A 209 6.73 6.30 14.41
C GLY A 209 8.20 6.65 14.69
N GLY A 210 8.82 7.44 13.80
CA GLY A 210 10.19 7.90 14.00
C GLY A 210 10.35 8.84 15.20
N VAL A 211 9.37 9.73 15.42
CA VAL A 211 9.37 10.65 16.56
C VAL A 211 9.18 9.88 17.87
N ALA A 212 8.28 8.90 17.90
CA ALA A 212 8.03 8.07 19.09
C ALA A 212 9.30 7.31 19.53
N LEU A 213 10.01 6.69 18.59
CA LEU A 213 11.28 6.03 18.88
C LEU A 213 12.38 7.03 19.27
N ALA A 214 12.40 8.23 18.68
CA ALA A 214 13.37 9.26 19.02
C ALA A 214 13.24 9.70 20.48
N ILE A 215 12.04 10.02 20.96
CA ILE A 215 11.84 10.46 22.34
C ILE A 215 11.97 9.32 23.37
N LYS A 216 11.77 8.06 22.95
CA LYS A 216 12.10 6.87 23.75
C LYS A 216 13.61 6.77 23.98
N LEU A 217 14.40 6.90 22.92
CA LEU A 217 15.87 6.75 22.97
C LEU A 217 16.59 8.00 23.50
N PHE A 218 15.98 9.17 23.32
CA PHE A 218 16.52 10.48 23.69
C PHE A 218 15.46 11.30 24.43
N PRO A 219 15.15 10.95 25.69
CA PRO A 219 14.08 11.60 26.47
C PRO A 219 14.38 13.08 26.79
N ASP A 220 15.65 13.49 26.68
CA ASP A 220 16.13 14.86 26.86
C ASP A 220 16.13 15.70 25.57
N ALA A 221 15.60 15.17 24.46
CA ALA A 221 15.55 15.88 23.18
C ALA A 221 14.65 17.14 23.23
N PRO A 222 14.92 18.15 22.38
CA PRO A 222 14.06 19.32 22.25
C PRO A 222 12.62 18.91 21.96
N GLN A 223 11.67 19.64 22.55
CA GLN A 223 10.25 19.41 22.40
C GLN A 223 9.75 17.99 22.78
N ALA A 224 10.52 17.16 23.51
CA ALA A 224 10.11 15.80 23.84
C ALA A 224 8.73 15.72 24.52
N LYS A 225 8.42 16.66 25.42
CA LYS A 225 7.09 16.75 26.07
C LYS A 225 5.98 17.09 25.08
N GLN A 226 6.24 18.01 24.14
CA GLN A 226 5.28 18.41 23.10
C GLN A 226 5.06 17.28 22.09
N ALA A 227 6.13 16.56 21.72
CA ALA A 227 6.06 15.37 20.88
C ALA A 227 5.24 14.26 21.55
N GLN A 228 5.50 13.97 22.83
CA GLN A 228 4.70 13.01 23.60
C GLN A 228 3.24 13.43 23.65
N ALA A 229 2.94 14.69 23.97
CA ALA A 229 1.57 15.20 24.00
C ALA A 229 0.88 15.09 22.63
N TRP A 230 1.60 15.27 21.52
CA TRP A 230 1.06 15.07 20.18
C TRP A 230 0.76 13.60 19.87
N LEU A 231 1.68 12.68 20.22
CA LEU A 231 1.47 11.24 20.10
C LEU A 231 0.26 10.78 20.90
N ASP A 232 0.11 11.27 22.14
CA ASP A 232 -1.03 10.97 23.00
C ASP A 232 -2.34 11.52 22.41
N ARG A 233 -2.32 12.71 21.79
CA ARG A 233 -3.50 13.28 21.13
C ARG A 233 -3.95 12.45 19.93
N ILE A 234 -3.04 12.14 18.99
CA ILE A 234 -3.42 11.36 17.80
C ILE A 234 -3.83 9.94 18.16
N TRP A 235 -3.20 9.34 19.18
CA TRP A 235 -3.57 8.03 19.68
C TRP A 235 -4.92 8.05 20.40
N LYS A 236 -5.20 9.10 21.18
CA LYS A 236 -6.51 9.28 21.82
C LYS A 236 -7.61 9.43 20.78
N ASP A 237 -7.38 10.19 19.71
CA ASP A 237 -8.34 10.33 18.61
C ASP A 237 -8.66 8.97 17.94
N PHE A 238 -7.61 8.23 17.58
CA PHE A 238 -7.70 6.86 17.04
C PHE A 238 -8.44 5.92 17.99
N SER A 239 -7.98 5.82 19.24
CA SER A 239 -8.54 4.89 20.23
C SER A 239 -9.97 5.27 20.61
N ASN A 240 -10.31 6.56 20.72
CA ASN A 240 -11.69 7.01 20.97
C ASN A 240 -12.64 6.56 19.87
N PHE A 241 -12.23 6.73 18.60
CA PHE A 241 -13.00 6.23 17.48
C PHE A 241 -13.02 4.70 17.46
N GLY A 242 -11.93 4.04 17.83
CA GLY A 242 -11.75 2.58 17.82
C GLY A 242 -11.21 2.04 16.51
N ASP A 243 -10.77 2.91 15.60
CA ASP A 243 -10.24 2.56 14.27
C ASP A 243 -9.63 3.79 13.58
N TRP A 244 -9.10 3.63 12.36
CA TRP A 244 -8.69 4.72 11.48
C TRP A 244 -9.75 5.05 10.43
N THR A 245 -9.97 6.34 10.18
CA THR A 245 -11.11 6.84 9.38
C THR A 245 -10.80 6.99 7.87
N GLU A 246 -9.81 6.27 7.35
CA GLU A 246 -9.49 6.24 5.92
C GLU A 246 -9.87 4.86 5.37
N TRP A 247 -11.05 4.73 4.79
CA TRP A 247 -11.77 3.46 4.66
C TRP A 247 -11.17 2.53 3.58
N ASN A 248 -10.10 2.99 2.92
CA ASN A 248 -9.33 2.24 1.94
C ASN A 248 -8.08 1.62 2.55
N TYR A 249 -8.07 0.30 2.63
CA TYR A 249 -6.91 -0.47 3.12
C TYR A 249 -5.69 -0.35 2.18
N TYR A 250 -5.81 -0.58 0.87
CA TYR A 250 -4.65 -0.61 -0.02
C TYR A 250 -4.64 0.56 -1.03
N PRO A 251 -3.48 1.14 -1.42
CA PRO A 251 -2.11 0.90 -0.93
C PRO A 251 -1.70 1.76 0.28
N TYR A 252 -2.57 2.64 0.77
CA TYR A 252 -2.22 3.64 1.79
C TYR A 252 -2.40 3.18 3.23
N GLY A 253 -3.26 2.22 3.52
CA GLY A 253 -3.43 1.62 4.85
C GLY A 253 -2.12 1.08 5.44
N PRO A 254 -1.23 0.41 4.68
CA PRO A 254 0.11 0.06 5.16
C PRO A 254 0.92 1.24 5.73
N ILE A 255 0.68 2.48 5.31
CA ILE A 255 1.36 3.65 5.90
C ILE A 255 0.85 3.91 7.32
N PHE A 256 -0.48 3.91 7.50
CA PHE A 256 -1.11 4.06 8.81
C PHE A 256 -0.73 2.90 9.74
N LEU A 257 -0.91 1.66 9.28
CA LEU A 257 -0.76 0.44 10.06
C LEU A 257 0.65 0.25 10.59
N HIS A 258 1.67 0.52 9.78
CA HIS A 258 3.06 0.53 10.26
C HIS A 258 3.29 1.64 11.28
N GLY A 259 2.79 2.85 11.02
CA GLY A 259 2.89 3.95 11.97
C GLY A 259 2.23 3.63 13.31
N MET A 260 1.10 2.92 13.29
CA MET A 260 0.38 2.49 14.48
C MET A 260 1.24 1.53 15.31
N LEU A 261 1.82 0.49 14.67
CA LEU A 261 2.73 -0.42 15.35
C LEU A 261 3.99 0.28 15.87
N ASP A 262 4.57 1.20 15.08
CA ASP A 262 5.77 1.94 15.49
C ASP A 262 5.51 2.78 16.75
N ILE A 263 4.37 3.48 16.84
CA ILE A 263 3.98 4.22 18.06
C ILE A 263 3.71 3.24 19.20
N ALA A 264 2.98 2.15 18.93
CA ALA A 264 2.58 1.18 19.94
C ALA A 264 3.79 0.53 20.62
N GLU A 265 4.76 0.08 19.84
CA GLU A 265 6.02 -0.49 20.32
C GLU A 265 6.84 0.54 21.10
N ALA A 266 6.99 1.76 20.57
CA ALA A 266 7.82 2.78 21.18
C ALA A 266 7.27 3.31 22.51
N THR A 267 5.95 3.23 22.71
CA THR A 267 5.25 3.78 23.87
C THR A 267 4.66 2.72 24.81
N GLY A 268 4.91 1.43 24.55
CA GLY A 268 4.39 0.32 25.36
C GLY A 268 2.90 0.00 25.13
N ARG A 269 2.23 0.72 24.24
CA ARG A 269 0.81 0.50 23.91
C ARG A 269 0.55 -0.76 23.11
N ILE A 270 1.59 -1.40 22.57
CA ILE A 270 1.46 -2.73 21.97
C ILE A 270 0.87 -3.74 22.96
N GLU A 271 1.15 -3.57 24.25
CA GLU A 271 0.56 -4.35 25.34
C GLU A 271 -0.69 -3.70 25.93
N SER A 272 -0.65 -2.41 26.29
CA SER A 272 -1.79 -1.77 26.99
C SER A 272 -3.06 -1.69 26.15
N ASP A 273 -2.90 -1.56 24.82
CA ASP A 273 -3.99 -1.33 23.87
C ASP A 273 -4.05 -2.49 22.86
N ARG A 274 -3.59 -3.66 23.29
CA ARG A 274 -3.47 -4.89 22.50
C ARG A 274 -4.75 -5.25 21.75
N GLU A 275 -5.90 -5.21 22.43
CA GLU A 275 -7.20 -5.56 21.85
C GLU A 275 -7.62 -4.59 20.75
N LEU A 276 -7.36 -3.29 20.92
CA LEU A 276 -7.63 -2.29 19.89
C LEU A 276 -6.80 -2.57 18.63
N ILE A 277 -5.51 -2.84 18.80
CA ILE A 277 -4.59 -3.13 17.69
C ILE A 277 -4.99 -4.44 16.99
N LYS A 278 -5.34 -5.48 17.76
CA LYS A 278 -5.81 -6.76 17.22
C LYS A 278 -7.10 -6.58 16.43
N SER A 279 -8.04 -5.80 16.93
CA SER A 279 -9.34 -5.55 16.29
C SER A 279 -9.19 -4.81 14.96
N VAL A 280 -8.28 -3.82 14.87
CA VAL A 280 -7.91 -3.18 13.59
C VAL A 280 -7.26 -4.18 12.62
N GLY A 281 -6.38 -5.06 13.11
CA GLY A 281 -5.83 -6.16 12.32
C GLY A 281 -6.91 -7.11 11.79
N GLY A 282 -7.87 -7.48 12.63
CA GLY A 282 -9.01 -8.34 12.26
C GLY A 282 -9.86 -7.73 11.15
N ARG A 283 -10.19 -6.42 11.26
CA ARG A 283 -10.85 -5.69 10.16
C ARG A 283 -10.05 -5.77 8.86
N CYS A 284 -8.73 -5.54 8.91
CA CYS A 284 -7.85 -5.62 7.73
C CYS A 284 -7.75 -7.03 7.14
N LEU A 285 -7.93 -8.07 7.95
CA LEU A 285 -7.85 -9.46 7.52
C LEU A 285 -8.97 -9.83 6.56
N GLU A 286 -10.15 -9.20 6.70
CA GLU A 286 -11.29 -9.38 5.81
C GLU A 286 -11.00 -9.06 4.34
N PHE A 287 -10.00 -8.22 4.07
CA PHE A 287 -9.62 -7.78 2.73
C PHE A 287 -8.78 -8.83 1.98
N LEU A 288 -8.33 -9.89 2.64
CA LEU A 288 -7.42 -10.89 2.09
C LEU A 288 -8.16 -12.19 1.78
N HIS A 289 -7.81 -12.79 0.64
CA HIS A 289 -8.37 -14.06 0.18
C HIS A 289 -7.26 -15.07 -0.11
N GLY A 290 -7.60 -16.36 -0.14
CA GLY A 290 -6.66 -17.42 -0.44
C GLY A 290 -6.14 -17.33 -1.88
N GLY A 291 -4.85 -17.60 -2.06
CA GLY A 291 -4.18 -17.59 -3.36
C GLY A 291 -3.61 -16.22 -3.77
N GLY A 292 -3.43 -15.31 -2.81
CA GLY A 292 -2.74 -14.03 -3.00
C GLY A 292 -3.54 -12.94 -3.71
N VAL A 293 -4.65 -13.30 -4.36
CA VAL A 293 -5.59 -12.35 -4.96
C VAL A 293 -6.38 -11.67 -3.84
N ARG A 294 -6.50 -10.33 -3.90
CA ARG A 294 -7.22 -9.56 -2.90
C ARG A 294 -7.91 -8.32 -3.44
N GLY A 295 -8.75 -7.75 -2.59
CA GLY A 295 -9.34 -6.44 -2.79
C GLY A 295 -8.29 -5.33 -2.84
N ASN A 296 -8.43 -4.42 -3.81
CA ASN A 296 -7.69 -3.16 -3.83
C ASN A 296 -8.60 -2.06 -4.39
N PRO A 297 -8.97 -1.04 -3.59
CA PRO A 297 -9.81 0.06 -4.06
C PRO A 297 -9.05 1.06 -4.93
N ASN A 298 -7.72 1.16 -4.84
CA ASN A 298 -7.01 2.37 -5.31
C ASN A 298 -6.21 2.21 -6.61
N SER A 299 -6.32 1.13 -7.39
CA SER A 299 -5.71 1.03 -8.73
C SER A 299 -5.77 -0.39 -9.31
N GLY A 300 -5.73 -0.47 -10.65
CA GLY A 300 -5.30 -1.65 -11.41
C GLY A 300 -3.92 -2.13 -10.96
N VAL A 301 -3.89 -2.96 -9.91
CA VAL A 301 -2.66 -3.49 -9.34
C VAL A 301 -1.97 -4.32 -10.40
N ARG A 302 -0.72 -3.98 -10.67
CA ARG A 302 0.09 -4.71 -11.64
C ARG A 302 0.47 -6.04 -11.02
N MET A 303 -0.01 -7.11 -11.64
CA MET A 303 0.49 -8.46 -11.38
C MET A 303 1.93 -8.56 -11.88
N ARG A 304 2.77 -9.30 -11.15
CA ARG A 304 4.09 -9.64 -11.63
C ARG A 304 3.98 -10.62 -12.80
N LYS A 305 4.81 -10.44 -13.82
CA LYS A 305 4.93 -11.40 -14.93
C LYS A 305 5.62 -12.70 -14.51
N SER A 306 6.53 -12.62 -13.53
CA SER A 306 7.23 -13.75 -12.91
C SER A 306 7.43 -13.47 -11.42
N TYR A 307 7.42 -14.54 -10.62
CA TYR A 307 7.62 -14.51 -9.17
C TYR A 307 9.06 -14.88 -8.76
N GLU A 308 9.97 -15.12 -9.69
CA GLU A 308 11.38 -15.45 -9.39
C GLU A 308 12.04 -14.43 -8.46
N SER A 309 11.84 -13.12 -8.73
CA SER A 309 12.35 -12.05 -7.86
C SER A 309 11.74 -12.08 -6.45
N VAL A 310 10.46 -12.44 -6.34
CA VAL A 310 9.77 -12.59 -5.04
C VAL A 310 10.36 -13.75 -4.26
N TYR A 311 10.60 -14.89 -4.91
CA TYR A 311 11.14 -16.07 -4.24
C TYR A 311 12.64 -15.95 -3.94
N ALA A 312 13.38 -15.21 -4.77
CA ALA A 312 14.77 -14.88 -4.52
C ALA A 312 14.93 -13.95 -3.30
N ASP A 313 14.08 -12.92 -3.19
CA ASP A 313 14.10 -11.94 -2.09
C ASP A 313 12.70 -11.64 -1.53
N PRO A 314 12.15 -12.54 -0.70
CA PRO A 314 10.81 -12.40 -0.12
C PRO A 314 10.76 -11.32 0.98
N TRP A 315 11.88 -10.65 1.26
CA TRP A 315 11.91 -9.52 2.19
C TRP A 315 11.66 -8.21 1.48
N ASN A 316 12.19 -8.01 0.27
CA ASN A 316 12.09 -6.73 -0.45
C ASN A 316 11.06 -6.69 -1.56
N TYR A 317 10.61 -7.85 -2.02
CA TYR A 317 9.52 -7.97 -2.97
C TYR A 317 8.28 -8.54 -2.28
N GLY A 318 7.11 -8.24 -2.84
CA GLY A 318 5.85 -8.85 -2.43
C GLY A 318 5.07 -9.30 -3.65
N TYR A 319 3.91 -9.92 -3.43
CA TYR A 319 3.16 -10.61 -4.48
C TYR A 319 2.82 -9.69 -5.67
N TYR A 320 2.27 -8.51 -5.39
CA TYR A 320 2.02 -7.49 -6.40
C TYR A 320 3.26 -6.68 -6.78
N ASP A 321 3.29 -6.19 -8.04
CA ASP A 321 4.37 -5.34 -8.57
C ASP A 321 4.19 -3.86 -8.21
N VAL A 322 4.12 -3.60 -6.92
CA VAL A 322 4.02 -2.24 -6.35
C VAL A 322 4.92 -2.13 -5.12
N GLU A 323 5.51 -0.95 -4.93
CA GLU A 323 6.47 -0.67 -3.84
C GLU A 323 5.91 -1.02 -2.44
N GLN A 324 4.62 -0.80 -2.22
CA GLN A 324 3.96 -1.03 -0.94
C GLN A 324 3.74 -2.50 -0.62
N SER A 325 3.88 -3.41 -1.59
CA SER A 325 3.61 -4.84 -1.44
C SER A 325 4.47 -5.49 -0.35
N ALA A 326 5.80 -5.30 -0.41
CA ALA A 326 6.72 -5.81 0.61
C ALA A 326 6.51 -5.16 1.99
N ARG A 327 6.11 -3.88 2.01
CA ARG A 327 5.79 -3.18 3.26
C ARG A 327 4.56 -3.81 3.92
N ASP A 328 3.53 -4.07 3.15
CA ASP A 328 2.30 -4.66 3.65
C ASP A 328 2.52 -6.09 4.19
N GLY A 329 3.27 -6.92 3.46
CA GLY A 329 3.71 -8.23 3.97
C GLY A 329 4.54 -8.13 5.25
N HIS A 330 5.25 -7.02 5.47
CA HIS A 330 5.97 -6.77 6.72
C HIS A 330 5.09 -6.26 7.87
N PHE A 331 3.96 -5.60 7.58
CA PHE A 331 2.97 -5.28 8.62
C PHE A 331 2.38 -6.57 9.20
N TRP A 332 1.91 -7.47 8.33
CA TRP A 332 1.36 -8.75 8.75
C TRP A 332 2.38 -9.63 9.47
N TYR A 333 3.64 -9.61 9.02
CA TYR A 333 4.73 -10.28 9.73
C TYR A 333 4.83 -9.80 11.19
N ARG A 334 4.85 -8.47 11.42
CA ARG A 334 4.95 -7.90 12.77
C ARG A 334 3.70 -8.19 13.60
N MET A 335 2.51 -8.15 13.00
CA MET A 335 1.27 -8.55 13.67
C MET A 335 1.32 -10.03 14.09
N ALA A 336 1.70 -10.93 13.19
CA ALA A 336 1.85 -12.35 13.52
C ALA A 336 2.87 -12.56 14.65
N GLN A 337 3.97 -11.80 14.66
CA GLN A 337 4.99 -11.89 15.69
C GLN A 337 4.51 -11.40 17.06
N HIS A 338 3.89 -10.22 17.15
CA HIS A 338 3.38 -9.65 18.42
C HIS A 338 2.18 -10.41 18.98
N PHE A 339 1.40 -11.03 18.11
CA PHE A 339 0.16 -11.69 18.50
C PHE A 339 0.25 -13.22 18.55
N GLU A 340 1.36 -13.79 18.07
CA GLU A 340 1.51 -15.22 17.81
C GLU A 340 0.31 -15.80 17.05
N ASP A 341 -0.29 -14.95 16.20
CA ASP A 341 -1.58 -15.21 15.57
C ASP A 341 -1.37 -15.85 14.20
N ARG A 342 -1.88 -17.08 14.08
CA ARG A 342 -1.72 -17.93 12.90
C ARG A 342 -2.48 -17.40 11.69
N GLU A 343 -3.57 -16.66 11.91
CA GLU A 343 -4.34 -16.03 10.83
C GLU A 343 -3.60 -14.80 10.27
N PHE A 344 -2.91 -14.05 11.14
CA PHE A 344 -2.03 -12.97 10.70
C PHE A 344 -0.78 -13.49 9.99
N LEU A 345 -0.26 -14.66 10.38
CA LEU A 345 0.82 -15.31 9.64
C LEU A 345 0.35 -15.76 8.25
N TRP A 346 -0.86 -16.31 8.14
CA TRP A 346 -1.47 -16.63 6.86
C TRP A 346 -1.60 -15.38 5.98
N ALA A 347 -2.06 -14.26 6.53
CA ALA A 347 -2.12 -12.99 5.82
C ALA A 347 -0.74 -12.54 5.31
N ALA A 348 0.30 -12.67 6.13
CA ALA A 348 1.67 -12.35 5.73
C ALA A 348 2.14 -13.20 4.55
N GLU A 349 1.83 -14.50 4.56
CA GLU A 349 2.12 -15.44 3.47
C GLU A 349 1.37 -15.07 2.18
N GLN A 350 0.08 -14.76 2.25
CA GLN A 350 -0.72 -14.34 1.08
C GLN A 350 -0.14 -13.10 0.41
N VAL A 351 0.13 -12.05 1.19
CA VAL A 351 0.58 -10.75 0.67
C VAL A 351 2.03 -10.80 0.16
N THR A 352 2.87 -11.62 0.78
CA THR A 352 4.29 -11.69 0.42
C THR A 352 4.53 -12.64 -0.74
N LEU A 353 4.02 -13.87 -0.66
CA LEU A 353 4.35 -14.96 -1.60
C LEU A 353 3.21 -15.34 -2.54
N GLY A 354 1.99 -14.84 -2.30
CA GLY A 354 0.81 -15.21 -3.09
C GLY A 354 0.07 -16.45 -2.58
N GLY A 355 0.41 -16.94 -1.38
CA GLY A 355 -0.25 -18.11 -0.81
C GLY A 355 -0.04 -19.41 -1.57
N ARG A 356 -0.77 -20.44 -1.15
CA ARG A 356 -0.70 -21.81 -1.68
C ARG A 356 -1.88 -22.09 -2.62
N THR A 357 -1.79 -23.19 -3.36
CA THR A 357 -2.93 -23.74 -4.10
C THR A 357 -4.00 -24.29 -3.15
N ALA A 358 -5.20 -24.60 -3.67
CA ALA A 358 -6.28 -25.22 -2.89
C ALA A 358 -5.88 -26.56 -2.24
N ARG A 359 -4.91 -27.28 -2.83
CA ARG A 359 -4.36 -28.53 -2.27
C ARG A 359 -3.23 -28.30 -1.26
N GLY A 360 -2.90 -27.05 -0.96
CA GLY A 360 -1.77 -26.68 -0.11
C GLY A 360 -0.40 -26.80 -0.77
N ASN A 361 -0.34 -27.16 -2.06
CA ASN A 361 0.92 -27.32 -2.80
C ASN A 361 1.49 -25.95 -3.23
N ALA A 362 2.82 -25.90 -3.33
CA ALA A 362 3.60 -24.79 -3.90
C ALA A 362 4.93 -25.33 -4.45
N SER A 363 5.65 -24.54 -5.26
CA SER A 363 6.94 -24.95 -5.85
C SER A 363 8.06 -25.01 -4.82
N ASP A 364 9.18 -25.65 -5.16
CA ASP A 364 10.36 -25.72 -4.27
C ASP A 364 10.95 -24.33 -4.03
N GLU A 365 10.93 -23.45 -5.03
CA GLU A 365 11.36 -22.05 -4.90
C GLU A 365 10.47 -21.30 -3.90
N TYR A 366 9.15 -21.54 -3.94
CA TYR A 366 8.22 -20.98 -2.98
C TYR A 366 8.55 -21.43 -1.56
N TRP A 367 8.77 -22.73 -1.34
CA TRP A 367 9.07 -23.24 0.02
C TRP A 367 10.43 -22.77 0.53
N SER A 368 11.41 -22.63 -0.36
CA SER A 368 12.70 -21.99 -0.06
C SER A 368 12.49 -20.53 0.38
N ALA A 369 11.67 -19.77 -0.34
CA ALA A 369 11.32 -18.40 0.01
C ALA A 369 10.54 -18.31 1.33
N TYR A 370 9.57 -19.22 1.54
CA TYR A 370 8.81 -19.34 2.78
C TYR A 370 9.74 -19.56 3.97
N LYS A 371 10.68 -20.52 3.88
CA LYS A 371 11.68 -20.76 4.93
C LYS A 371 12.56 -19.54 5.19
N LYS A 372 13.00 -18.84 4.14
CA LYS A 372 13.81 -17.61 4.24
C LYS A 372 13.05 -16.46 4.92
N ARG A 373 11.74 -16.35 4.72
CA ARG A 373 10.91 -15.25 5.23
C ARG A 373 10.31 -15.55 6.60
N PHE A 374 9.80 -16.76 6.80
CA PHE A 374 8.96 -17.13 7.94
C PHE A 374 9.61 -18.17 8.87
N GLY A 375 10.90 -18.50 8.68
CA GLY A 375 11.60 -19.51 9.49
C GLY A 375 11.50 -19.31 11.01
N TRP A 376 11.52 -18.06 11.50
CA TRP A 376 11.34 -17.73 12.92
C TRP A 376 10.04 -18.32 13.51
N PHE A 377 8.95 -18.28 12.73
CA PHE A 377 7.65 -18.83 13.12
C PHE A 377 7.66 -20.35 13.09
N SER A 378 8.22 -20.95 12.04
CA SER A 378 8.34 -22.41 11.91
C SER A 378 9.14 -23.04 13.04
N GLU A 379 10.23 -22.39 13.48
CA GLU A 379 11.05 -22.82 14.62
C GLU A 379 10.28 -22.79 15.96
N ARG A 380 9.15 -22.07 16.01
CA ARG A 380 8.29 -21.89 17.18
C ARG A 380 6.94 -22.61 17.05
N ASP A 381 6.79 -23.46 16.04
CA ASP A 381 5.53 -24.16 15.73
C ASP A 381 4.33 -23.23 15.48
N ILE A 382 4.60 -21.99 15.05
CA ILE A 382 3.57 -21.04 14.62
C ILE A 382 3.40 -21.24 13.11
N LEU A 383 2.37 -21.99 12.73
CA LEU A 383 2.07 -22.29 11.33
C LEU A 383 0.86 -21.47 10.86
N PRO A 384 0.83 -20.98 9.61
CA PRO A 384 -0.28 -20.18 9.10
C PRO A 384 -1.59 -20.99 9.13
N GLU A 385 -2.66 -20.33 9.55
CA GLU A 385 -4.01 -20.88 9.62
C GLU A 385 -4.93 -20.03 8.76
N ILE A 386 -5.70 -20.66 7.88
CA ILE A 386 -6.67 -19.95 7.04
C ILE A 386 -7.74 -19.38 7.97
N PRO A 387 -7.98 -18.06 7.96
CA PRO A 387 -8.99 -17.47 8.80
C PRO A 387 -10.37 -18.04 8.47
N ARG A 388 -11.16 -18.27 9.51
CA ARG A 388 -12.59 -18.54 9.30
C ARG A 388 -13.23 -17.30 8.68
N GLY A 389 -14.04 -17.49 7.64
CA GLY A 389 -14.68 -16.36 6.97
C GLY A 389 -15.78 -16.85 6.06
N THR A 390 -17.01 -16.64 6.49
CA THR A 390 -18.23 -16.87 5.70
C THR A 390 -18.77 -15.50 5.25
N ALA A 391 -19.96 -15.47 4.68
CA ALA A 391 -20.66 -14.23 4.41
C ALA A 391 -20.80 -13.43 5.72
N SER A 392 -20.45 -12.15 5.69
CA SER A 392 -20.38 -11.31 6.88
C SER A 392 -20.62 -9.84 6.56
N ILE A 393 -20.95 -9.08 7.62
CA ILE A 393 -20.97 -7.61 7.57
C ILE A 393 -19.62 -7.14 8.12
N GLY A 394 -18.83 -6.48 7.29
CA GLY A 394 -17.59 -5.84 7.70
C GLY A 394 -17.88 -4.58 8.50
N LEU A 395 -17.22 -4.43 9.66
CA LEU A 395 -17.41 -3.30 10.56
C LEU A 395 -16.17 -2.40 10.60
N LEU A 396 -16.38 -1.10 10.41
CA LEU A 396 -15.44 -0.05 10.80
C LEU A 396 -15.63 0.24 12.29
N SER A 397 -14.52 0.32 13.03
CA SER A 397 -14.56 0.43 14.50
C SER A 397 -15.44 -0.67 15.13
N PRO A 398 -15.08 -1.96 14.92
CA PRO A 398 -15.86 -3.10 15.41
C PRO A 398 -16.13 -3.09 16.91
N GLU A 399 -15.23 -2.54 17.73
CA GLU A 399 -15.40 -2.50 19.19
C GLU A 399 -16.22 -1.31 19.70
N LYS A 400 -16.28 -0.20 18.95
CA LYS A 400 -16.87 1.06 19.45
C LYS A 400 -18.05 1.55 18.62
N GLN A 401 -17.82 1.91 17.36
CA GLN A 401 -18.86 2.54 16.53
C GLN A 401 -19.71 1.52 15.77
N LYS A 402 -19.15 0.34 15.47
CA LYS A 402 -19.81 -0.76 14.75
C LYS A 402 -20.47 -0.28 13.43
N ILE A 403 -19.75 0.55 12.69
CA ILE A 403 -20.26 1.14 11.45
C ILE A 403 -20.19 0.06 10.38
N HIS A 404 -21.33 -0.23 9.73
CA HIS A 404 -21.37 -1.17 8.60
C HIS A 404 -20.57 -0.58 7.43
N GLU A 405 -19.39 -1.14 7.20
CA GLU A 405 -18.48 -0.67 6.17
C GLU A 405 -18.68 -1.44 4.86
N ARG A 406 -18.95 -2.75 4.97
CA ARG A 406 -18.99 -3.67 3.83
C ARG A 406 -19.95 -4.82 4.02
N ILE A 407 -20.44 -5.38 2.93
CA ILE A 407 -20.93 -6.77 2.87
C ILE A 407 -19.84 -7.61 2.23
N PHE A 408 -19.49 -8.73 2.85
CA PHE A 408 -18.66 -9.78 2.26
C PHE A 408 -19.53 -11.01 1.99
N LEU A 409 -19.45 -11.53 0.78
CA LEU A 409 -20.08 -12.76 0.34
C LEU A 409 -18.98 -13.73 -0.04
N ARG A 410 -18.88 -14.83 0.70
CA ARG A 410 -17.91 -15.89 0.46
C ARG A 410 -18.33 -17.15 1.24
N PRO A 411 -18.07 -18.35 0.69
CA PRO A 411 -18.23 -19.60 1.45
C PRO A 411 -17.10 -19.77 2.48
N GLY A 412 -15.92 -19.21 2.18
CA GLY A 412 -14.67 -19.46 2.88
C GLY A 412 -13.57 -18.50 2.43
N ARG A 413 -12.32 -18.81 2.83
CA ARG A 413 -11.10 -18.15 2.37
C ARG A 413 -10.09 -19.12 1.75
N LEU A 414 -10.54 -20.31 1.33
CA LEU A 414 -9.65 -21.24 0.64
C LEU A 414 -9.22 -20.66 -0.70
N PRO A 415 -8.02 -21.01 -1.20
CA PRO A 415 -7.60 -20.60 -2.53
C PRO A 415 -8.62 -21.02 -3.60
N GLY A 416 -9.15 -20.03 -4.32
CA GLY A 416 -10.14 -20.24 -5.37
C GLY A 416 -11.60 -20.11 -4.94
N ASP A 417 -11.88 -20.01 -3.63
CA ASP A 417 -13.23 -19.73 -3.16
C ASP A 417 -13.73 -18.40 -3.74
N PRO A 418 -14.99 -18.35 -4.21
CA PRO A 418 -15.53 -17.13 -4.76
C PRO A 418 -15.71 -16.11 -3.63
N THR A 419 -15.41 -14.85 -3.92
CA THR A 419 -15.65 -13.74 -3.00
C THR A 419 -16.21 -12.56 -3.77
N ALA A 420 -17.29 -11.98 -3.26
CA ALA A 420 -17.81 -10.69 -3.68
C ALA A 420 -17.94 -9.77 -2.47
N ALA A 421 -17.66 -8.49 -2.62
CA ALA A 421 -17.89 -7.54 -1.54
C ALA A 421 -18.42 -6.22 -2.04
N PHE A 422 -19.18 -5.52 -1.19
CA PHE A 422 -19.81 -4.24 -1.51
C PHE A 422 -19.48 -3.21 -0.45
N PHE A 423 -19.32 -1.95 -0.86
CA PHE A 423 -19.15 -0.82 0.06
C PHE A 423 -20.47 -0.36 0.67
N LEU A 424 -20.49 0.01 1.94
CA LEU A 424 -21.70 0.44 2.67
C LEU A 424 -21.64 1.83 3.28
N TYR A 425 -20.58 2.59 3.05
CA TYR A 425 -20.36 3.85 3.76
C TYR A 425 -21.34 4.96 3.34
N ASP A 426 -21.73 5.82 4.27
CA ASP A 426 -22.67 6.94 4.03
C ASP A 426 -21.98 8.31 4.02
N LYS A 427 -20.73 8.37 4.50
CA LYS A 427 -19.92 9.59 4.56
C LYS A 427 -18.84 9.61 3.50
N LYS A 428 -18.75 10.73 2.79
CA LYS A 428 -17.64 11.04 1.90
C LYS A 428 -16.34 11.17 2.70
N ASP A 429 -15.34 10.35 2.40
CA ASP A 429 -13.95 10.57 2.82
C ASP A 429 -13.17 11.25 1.68
N ARG A 430 -12.10 11.97 2.00
CA ARG A 430 -11.20 12.66 1.07
C ARG A 430 -10.57 11.74 0.00
N HIS A 431 -10.65 10.43 0.18
CA HIS A 431 -10.11 9.39 -0.73
C HIS A 431 -11.17 8.43 -1.28
N LEU A 432 -12.43 8.64 -0.96
CA LEU A 432 -13.56 7.86 -1.45
C LEU A 432 -14.59 8.81 -2.03
N ASP A 433 -14.58 8.94 -3.34
CA ASP A 433 -15.56 9.74 -4.05
C ASP A 433 -16.64 8.80 -4.57
N ASN A 434 -17.84 8.85 -3.98
CA ASN A 434 -19.06 8.26 -4.50
C ASN A 434 -19.16 6.72 -4.64
N ASP A 435 -18.21 5.90 -4.16
CA ASP A 435 -18.28 4.42 -4.34
C ASP A 435 -19.20 3.65 -3.36
N SER A 436 -20.00 4.32 -2.53
CA SER A 436 -20.94 3.69 -1.62
C SER A 436 -21.95 2.83 -2.38
N GLY A 437 -22.14 1.57 -1.97
CA GLY A 437 -23.01 0.61 -2.67
C GLY A 437 -22.39 -0.05 -3.91
N HIS A 438 -21.16 0.31 -4.29
CA HIS A 438 -20.50 -0.34 -5.42
C HIS A 438 -20.00 -1.72 -5.02
N LEU A 439 -19.94 -2.61 -6.00
CA LEU A 439 -19.17 -3.85 -5.87
C LEU A 439 -17.69 -3.51 -5.79
N TYR A 440 -17.12 -3.74 -4.60
CA TYR A 440 -15.72 -3.56 -4.27
C TYR A 440 -14.82 -4.56 -5.01
N GLU A 441 -15.22 -5.83 -4.98
CA GLU A 441 -14.44 -6.92 -5.54
C GLU A 441 -15.35 -8.06 -5.95
N TYR A 442 -14.96 -8.76 -7.01
CA TYR A 442 -15.50 -10.06 -7.35
C TYR A 442 -14.39 -10.96 -7.88
N ILE A 443 -14.19 -12.06 -7.18
CA ILE A 443 -13.15 -13.06 -7.41
C ILE A 443 -13.85 -14.42 -7.49
N ALA A 444 -13.51 -15.22 -8.49
CA ALA A 444 -13.96 -16.60 -8.62
C ALA A 444 -12.86 -17.43 -9.26
N HIS A 445 -12.70 -18.68 -8.85
CA HIS A 445 -11.71 -19.61 -9.42
C HIS A 445 -10.27 -19.07 -9.41
N GLY A 446 -9.91 -18.30 -8.39
CA GLY A 446 -8.58 -17.67 -8.31
C GLY A 446 -8.35 -16.56 -9.34
N ALA A 447 -9.41 -16.06 -9.98
CA ALA A 447 -9.36 -14.94 -10.91
C ALA A 447 -10.20 -13.77 -10.40
N LYS A 448 -9.65 -12.56 -10.48
CA LYS A 448 -10.35 -11.33 -10.13
C LYS A 448 -11.07 -10.81 -11.36
N LEU A 449 -12.38 -11.03 -11.39
CA LEU A 449 -13.24 -10.66 -12.50
C LEU A 449 -13.61 -9.19 -12.46
N LEU A 450 -13.74 -8.59 -11.26
CA LEU A 450 -14.04 -7.17 -11.10
C LEU A 450 -13.18 -6.49 -10.04
N HIS A 451 -12.90 -5.22 -10.28
CA HIS A 451 -12.37 -4.31 -9.26
C HIS A 451 -13.23 -3.05 -9.19
N SER A 452 -13.56 -2.59 -7.98
CA SER A 452 -14.08 -1.23 -7.82
C SER A 452 -13.00 -0.23 -8.19
N SER A 453 -13.39 0.72 -9.02
CA SER A 453 -12.81 2.06 -9.07
C SER A 453 -12.88 2.71 -7.69
N GLY A 454 -11.76 3.14 -7.13
CA GLY A 454 -11.73 4.02 -5.97
C GLY A 454 -10.61 5.02 -6.16
N LYS A 455 -10.81 6.29 -5.74
CA LYS A 455 -9.95 7.50 -5.90
C LYS A 455 -9.45 7.84 -7.32
N TYR A 456 -9.23 6.83 -8.15
CA TYR A 456 -8.78 6.84 -9.52
C TYR A 456 -9.79 5.98 -10.29
N ASN A 457 -11.00 6.52 -10.50
CA ASN A 457 -12.08 5.88 -11.27
C ASN A 457 -11.75 5.84 -12.78
N ASN A 458 -10.45 5.78 -13.10
CA ASN A 458 -9.89 5.86 -14.43
C ASN A 458 -9.66 4.44 -14.92
N VAL A 459 -10.17 4.16 -16.11
CA VAL A 459 -9.82 2.96 -16.84
C VAL A 459 -8.39 3.15 -17.38
N TYR A 460 -7.63 2.07 -17.54
CA TYR A 460 -6.31 2.13 -18.19
C TYR A 460 -6.37 1.38 -19.52
N SER A 461 -5.77 1.95 -20.56
CA SER A 461 -5.46 1.24 -21.80
C SER A 461 -3.95 1.14 -21.93
N GLY A 462 -3.39 -0.02 -21.55
CA GLY A 462 -1.95 -0.18 -21.42
C GLY A 462 -1.38 0.67 -20.27
N THR A 463 -0.44 1.56 -20.58
CA THR A 463 0.13 2.52 -19.60
C THR A 463 -0.63 3.85 -19.55
N ASP A 464 -1.58 4.06 -20.46
CA ASP A 464 -2.25 5.34 -20.65
C ASP A 464 -3.56 5.39 -19.86
N LEU A 465 -3.73 6.46 -19.08
CA LEU A 465 -4.97 6.78 -18.38
C LEU A 465 -6.07 7.09 -19.41
N ARG A 466 -7.20 6.38 -19.37
CA ARG A 466 -8.37 6.67 -20.21
C ARG A 466 -9.63 6.70 -19.33
N GLY A 467 -10.41 7.75 -19.46
CA GLY A 467 -11.64 7.89 -18.70
C GLY A 467 -11.50 8.83 -17.50
N GLY A 468 -12.59 9.56 -17.30
CA GLY A 468 -12.74 10.73 -16.45
C GLY A 468 -14.14 11.32 -16.68
N GLY A 469 -15.16 10.45 -16.79
CA GLY A 469 -16.55 10.84 -16.58
C GLY A 469 -16.74 11.36 -15.14
N VAL A 470 -17.98 11.56 -14.70
CA VAL A 470 -18.23 12.15 -13.36
C VAL A 470 -17.89 11.21 -12.19
N GLY A 471 -17.39 10.00 -12.49
CA GLY A 471 -16.96 9.00 -11.52
C GLY A 471 -18.08 8.08 -11.03
N GLU A 472 -19.32 8.31 -11.49
CA GLU A 472 -20.52 7.55 -11.13
C GLU A 472 -20.78 6.40 -12.11
N GLU A 473 -20.26 6.48 -13.34
CA GLU A 473 -20.54 5.51 -14.41
C GLU A 473 -19.63 4.26 -14.37
N SER A 474 -18.89 4.06 -13.28
CA SER A 474 -17.97 2.94 -13.11
C SER A 474 -18.67 1.68 -12.57
N LEU A 475 -18.46 0.57 -13.29
CA LEU A 475 -18.74 -0.86 -13.04
C LEU A 475 -19.63 -1.24 -11.83
N ASP A 476 -20.80 -1.84 -12.11
CA ASP A 476 -21.77 -2.45 -11.17
C ASP A 476 -22.46 -1.51 -10.17
N LEU A 477 -22.93 -0.38 -10.70
CA LEU A 477 -23.75 0.56 -9.96
C LEU A 477 -25.18 0.59 -10.49
N LEU A 478 -26.15 0.66 -9.58
CA LEU A 478 -27.48 1.15 -9.93
C LEU A 478 -27.32 2.60 -10.38
N LEU A 479 -27.64 2.91 -11.64
CA LEU A 479 -27.69 4.29 -12.12
C LEU A 479 -29.14 4.76 -12.23
N VAL A 480 -29.39 5.99 -11.79
CA VAL A 480 -30.65 6.69 -11.99
C VAL A 480 -30.35 7.92 -12.83
N MET A 481 -30.85 7.93 -14.07
CA MET A 481 -30.47 8.93 -15.07
C MET A 481 -31.64 9.43 -15.85
N HIS A 482 -31.50 10.64 -16.39
CA HIS A 482 -32.53 11.25 -17.20
C HIS A 482 -32.82 10.40 -18.45
N GLN A 483 -34.09 10.19 -18.78
CA GLN A 483 -34.61 9.39 -19.89
C GLN A 483 -34.16 9.81 -21.29
N ARG A 484 -33.45 10.94 -21.42
CA ARG A 484 -32.83 11.37 -22.68
C ARG A 484 -31.65 10.47 -23.08
N HIS A 485 -31.11 9.73 -22.12
CA HIS A 485 -30.03 8.78 -22.35
C HIS A 485 -30.59 7.38 -22.53
N GLN A 486 -30.08 6.66 -23.53
CA GLN A 486 -30.39 5.25 -23.69
C GLN A 486 -29.49 4.42 -22.78
N PHE A 487 -30.09 3.51 -22.03
CA PHE A 487 -29.33 2.47 -21.36
C PHE A 487 -28.91 1.40 -22.40
N PRO A 488 -27.67 0.89 -22.30
CA PRO A 488 -26.78 1.07 -21.15
C PRO A 488 -25.64 2.08 -21.50
N ILE A 489 -25.10 2.86 -20.54
CA ILE A 489 -24.26 4.07 -20.80
C ILE A 489 -22.74 3.79 -20.81
N HIS A 490 -22.00 4.48 -21.69
CA HIS A 490 -20.54 4.42 -21.77
C HIS A 490 -19.83 5.27 -20.67
N PRO A 491 -18.82 4.72 -19.95
CA PRO A 491 -18.15 5.39 -18.83
C PRO A 491 -17.28 6.61 -19.21
N ASP A 492 -16.80 6.70 -20.46
CA ASP A 492 -16.00 7.84 -20.93
C ASP A 492 -16.84 9.03 -21.44
N ARG A 493 -18.18 9.01 -21.27
CA ARG A 493 -19.01 10.15 -21.66
C ARG A 493 -18.68 11.35 -20.76
N LYS A 494 -18.55 12.53 -21.36
CA LYS A 494 -18.53 13.78 -20.59
C LYS A 494 -19.96 14.07 -20.12
N GLY A 495 -20.19 13.92 -18.83
CA GLY A 495 -21.49 14.23 -18.24
C GLY A 495 -21.80 15.74 -18.19
N ASP A 496 -23.06 16.09 -18.02
CA ASP A 496 -23.57 17.42 -17.67
C ASP A 496 -24.39 17.39 -16.36
N GLU A 497 -24.73 18.56 -15.81
CA GLU A 497 -25.41 18.68 -14.50
C GLU A 497 -26.81 18.05 -14.42
N ARG A 498 -27.40 17.66 -15.56
CA ARG A 498 -28.75 17.07 -15.66
C ARG A 498 -28.72 15.54 -15.81
N ASP A 499 -27.54 14.94 -15.83
CA ASP A 499 -27.41 13.50 -16.11
C ASP A 499 -27.86 12.61 -14.97
N PHE A 500 -27.56 12.98 -13.74
CA PHE A 500 -27.89 12.25 -12.52
C PHE A 500 -28.08 13.25 -11.38
N MET A 501 -28.99 12.96 -10.45
CA MET A 501 -29.01 13.68 -9.18
C MET A 501 -27.77 13.29 -8.37
N ARG A 502 -26.97 14.27 -7.97
CA ARG A 502 -25.74 14.00 -7.21
C ARG A 502 -26.07 13.38 -5.84
N ARG A 503 -25.26 12.40 -5.44
CA ARG A 503 -25.23 11.80 -4.10
C ARG A 503 -24.85 12.87 -3.07
N GLY A 504 -25.83 13.57 -2.53
CA GLY A 504 -25.60 14.69 -1.61
C GLY A 504 -25.64 14.30 -0.13
N SER A 505 -26.48 13.33 0.24
CA SER A 505 -26.76 12.98 1.65
C SER A 505 -27.28 11.56 1.80
N ILE A 506 -26.66 10.60 1.10
CA ILE A 506 -27.04 9.19 1.17
C ILE A 506 -26.91 8.69 2.62
N LYS A 507 -27.79 7.77 3.04
CA LYS A 507 -27.76 7.18 4.38
C LYS A 507 -27.80 5.67 4.27
N ASN A 508 -26.81 5.00 4.83
CA ASN A 508 -26.83 3.55 4.96
C ASN A 508 -27.91 3.14 5.97
N LEU A 509 -28.74 2.17 5.61
CA LEU A 509 -29.77 1.61 6.49
C LEU A 509 -29.25 0.31 7.10
N ALA A 510 -28.44 0.41 8.15
CA ALA A 510 -27.77 -0.73 8.79
C ALA A 510 -28.73 -1.87 9.21
N ALA A 511 -29.97 -1.53 9.60
CA ALA A 511 -31.00 -2.51 9.93
C ALA A 511 -31.43 -3.43 8.76
N PHE A 512 -31.09 -3.06 7.52
CA PHE A 512 -31.34 -3.86 6.32
C PHE A 512 -30.13 -4.68 5.88
N SER A 513 -28.96 -4.46 6.50
CA SER A 513 -27.76 -5.24 6.22
C SER A 513 -27.93 -6.68 6.67
N ARG A 514 -27.71 -7.62 5.76
CA ARG A 514 -27.73 -9.06 6.05
C ARG A 514 -26.63 -9.73 5.23
N ALA A 515 -25.93 -10.68 5.83
CA ALA A 515 -24.98 -11.55 5.16
C ALA A 515 -25.03 -12.92 5.83
N GLU A 516 -25.23 -13.97 5.06
CA GLU A 516 -25.35 -15.34 5.59
C GLU A 516 -25.04 -16.37 4.50
N ASN A 517 -24.74 -17.60 4.93
CA ASN A 517 -24.61 -18.74 4.04
C ASN A 517 -25.77 -19.71 4.24
N ASN A 518 -26.15 -20.41 3.17
CA ASN A 518 -27.02 -21.58 3.25
C ASN A 518 -26.19 -22.87 3.47
N ASP A 519 -26.87 -24.01 3.61
CA ASP A 519 -26.24 -25.32 3.77
C ASP A 519 -25.44 -25.79 2.54
N ALA A 520 -25.67 -25.17 1.37
CA ALA A 520 -24.91 -25.40 0.14
C ALA A 520 -23.69 -24.48 0.01
N GLU A 521 -23.37 -23.71 1.07
CA GLU A 521 -22.29 -22.72 1.12
C GLU A 521 -22.48 -21.48 0.23
N ASP A 522 -23.64 -21.32 -0.43
CA ASP A 522 -23.97 -20.10 -1.16
C ASP A 522 -24.12 -18.93 -0.18
N SER A 523 -23.65 -17.76 -0.59
CA SER A 523 -23.66 -16.55 0.23
C SER A 523 -24.76 -15.59 -0.20
N PHE A 524 -25.67 -15.25 0.70
CA PHE A 524 -26.66 -14.20 0.50
C PHE A 524 -26.20 -12.89 1.14
N GLY A 525 -26.42 -11.78 0.44
CA GLY A 525 -26.18 -10.41 0.90
C GLY A 525 -27.37 -9.50 0.68
N GLN A 526 -27.60 -8.58 1.60
CA GLN A 526 -28.54 -7.48 1.42
C GLN A 526 -28.03 -6.22 2.10
N TYR A 527 -28.33 -5.07 1.51
CA TYR A 527 -28.22 -3.77 2.17
C TYR A 527 -29.19 -2.77 1.52
N ALA A 528 -29.36 -1.62 2.18
CA ALA A 528 -30.20 -0.56 1.66
C ALA A 528 -29.62 0.83 1.96
N PHE A 529 -29.94 1.77 1.09
CA PHE A 529 -29.65 3.19 1.26
C PHE A 529 -30.94 4.01 1.16
N GLN A 530 -30.98 5.09 1.92
CA GLN A 530 -31.94 6.17 1.75
C GLN A 530 -31.24 7.38 1.11
N ASP A 531 -32.00 8.20 0.39
CA ASP A 531 -31.56 9.43 -0.25
C ASP A 531 -30.43 9.22 -1.28
N TYR A 532 -30.34 8.01 -1.85
CA TYR A 532 -29.23 7.57 -2.68
C TYR A 532 -29.12 8.35 -4.01
N TYR A 533 -30.24 8.55 -4.69
CA TYR A 533 -30.39 9.47 -5.83
C TYR A 533 -31.47 10.50 -5.52
N GLY A 534 -31.18 11.36 -4.54
CA GLY A 534 -32.01 12.49 -4.13
C GLY A 534 -32.94 12.20 -2.95
N PRO A 535 -33.43 13.25 -2.25
CA PRO A 535 -34.22 13.10 -1.03
C PRO A 535 -35.47 12.24 -1.19
N GLY A 536 -35.74 11.38 -0.22
CA GLY A 536 -36.89 10.48 -0.19
C GLY A 536 -36.73 9.20 -1.03
N SER A 537 -35.68 9.11 -1.86
CA SER A 537 -35.39 7.90 -2.61
C SER A 537 -34.93 6.76 -1.70
N ARG A 538 -35.15 5.53 -2.15
CA ARG A 538 -34.71 4.33 -1.46
C ARG A 538 -34.18 3.30 -2.44
N TRP A 539 -33.03 2.74 -2.11
CA TRP A 539 -32.42 1.64 -2.85
C TRP A 539 -32.19 0.44 -1.93
N ILE A 540 -32.54 -0.74 -2.39
CA ILE A 540 -32.22 -2.02 -1.76
C ILE A 540 -31.48 -2.86 -2.79
N ARG A 541 -30.29 -3.35 -2.45
CA ARG A 541 -29.59 -4.37 -3.24
C ARG A 541 -29.59 -5.69 -2.49
N ARG A 542 -29.88 -6.77 -3.23
CA ARG A 542 -29.74 -8.16 -2.79
C ARG A 542 -28.79 -8.87 -3.73
N SER A 543 -27.94 -9.73 -3.18
CA SER A 543 -26.99 -10.48 -3.97
C SER A 543 -26.90 -11.92 -3.48
N VAL A 544 -26.70 -12.85 -4.40
CA VAL A 544 -26.35 -14.25 -4.10
C VAL A 544 -25.04 -14.54 -4.82
N LEU A 545 -24.05 -15.04 -4.09
CA LEU A 545 -22.83 -15.60 -4.65
C LEU A 545 -22.86 -17.11 -4.41
N THR A 546 -22.95 -17.90 -5.47
CA THR A 546 -22.98 -19.36 -5.32
C THR A 546 -21.60 -19.91 -5.00
N ARG A 547 -21.55 -21.14 -4.47
CA ARG A 547 -20.29 -21.85 -4.20
C ARG A 547 -19.40 -22.02 -5.43
N GLU A 548 -20.01 -22.15 -6.60
CA GLU A 548 -19.37 -22.25 -7.91
C GLU A 548 -18.87 -20.90 -8.43
N GLY A 549 -19.20 -19.79 -7.75
CA GLY A 549 -18.80 -18.45 -8.17
C GLY A 549 -19.70 -17.85 -9.22
N ILE A 550 -21.03 -18.03 -9.10
CA ILE A 550 -22.00 -17.25 -9.87
C ILE A 550 -22.52 -16.12 -8.99
N LEU A 551 -22.31 -14.86 -9.41
CA LEU A 551 -22.85 -13.68 -8.72
C LEU A 551 -24.14 -13.21 -9.39
N VAL A 552 -25.25 -13.26 -8.63
CA VAL A 552 -26.55 -12.70 -9.01
C VAL A 552 -26.81 -11.47 -8.16
N VAL A 553 -27.14 -10.34 -8.80
CA VAL A 553 -27.47 -9.07 -8.12
C VAL A 553 -28.87 -8.62 -8.54
N ALA A 554 -29.68 -8.21 -7.57
CA ALA A 554 -31.02 -7.69 -7.76
C ALA A 554 -31.18 -6.35 -7.03
N ASP A 555 -31.46 -5.31 -7.81
CA ASP A 555 -31.70 -3.96 -7.31
C ASP A 555 -33.20 -3.66 -7.29
N HIS A 556 -33.65 -3.06 -6.18
CA HIS A 556 -34.98 -2.48 -6.05
C HIS A 556 -34.85 -1.02 -5.67
N TYR A 557 -35.27 -0.13 -6.57
CA TYR A 557 -35.18 1.31 -6.39
C TYR A 557 -36.56 1.97 -6.41
N VAL A 558 -36.78 2.88 -5.47
CA VAL A 558 -37.95 3.74 -5.39
C VAL A 558 -37.47 5.18 -5.41
N GLY A 559 -37.88 5.96 -6.42
CA GLY A 559 -37.54 7.38 -6.53
C GLY A 559 -38.25 8.22 -5.47
N GLY A 560 -37.59 9.28 -5.01
CA GLY A 560 -38.25 10.32 -4.21
C GLY A 560 -39.09 11.25 -5.08
N GLU A 561 -40.03 12.00 -4.48
CA GLU A 561 -40.91 12.92 -5.21
C GLU A 561 -40.15 13.92 -6.10
N GLY A 562 -38.96 14.37 -5.64
CA GLY A 562 -38.12 15.31 -6.37
C GLY A 562 -37.43 14.76 -7.63
N LEU A 563 -37.48 13.44 -7.86
CA LEU A 563 -36.93 12.82 -9.09
C LEU A 563 -37.88 13.00 -10.28
N GLY A 564 -39.19 12.95 -10.07
CA GLY A 564 -40.18 13.01 -11.15
C GLY A 564 -40.15 11.82 -12.11
N GLU A 565 -40.82 11.96 -13.26
CA GLU A 565 -40.94 10.91 -14.30
C GLU A 565 -39.81 10.97 -15.35
N ASP A 566 -38.95 11.99 -15.29
CA ASP A 566 -37.89 12.20 -16.28
C ASP A 566 -36.68 11.28 -16.11
N TYR A 567 -36.65 10.44 -15.07
CA TYR A 567 -35.52 9.58 -14.76
C TYR A 567 -35.88 8.11 -14.80
N VAL A 568 -34.95 7.31 -15.30
CA VAL A 568 -35.01 5.86 -15.40
C VAL A 568 -33.87 5.26 -14.58
N ALA A 569 -34.17 4.18 -13.86
CA ALA A 569 -33.22 3.43 -13.08
C ALA A 569 -32.84 2.14 -13.81
N GLY A 570 -31.54 1.83 -13.88
CA GLY A 570 -31.04 0.62 -14.50
C GLY A 570 -29.63 0.28 -14.02
N PRO A 571 -29.25 -1.00 -14.01
CA PRO A 571 -27.89 -1.37 -13.66
C PRO A 571 -26.91 -0.98 -14.78
N VAL A 572 -25.69 -0.60 -14.40
CA VAL A 572 -24.57 -0.46 -15.36
C VAL A 572 -23.56 -1.57 -15.16
N TRP A 573 -23.55 -2.50 -16.11
CA TRP A 573 -22.52 -3.54 -16.27
C TRP A 573 -21.84 -3.34 -17.63
N HIS A 574 -20.69 -2.65 -17.68
CA HIS A 574 -20.05 -2.24 -18.94
C HIS A 574 -18.54 -2.34 -18.93
N LEU A 575 -17.92 -2.87 -19.99
CA LEU A 575 -16.49 -2.68 -20.23
C LEU A 575 -16.21 -1.30 -20.85
N ALA A 576 -15.00 -0.80 -20.66
CA ALA A 576 -14.50 0.35 -21.38
C ALA A 576 -14.12 -0.02 -22.82
N VAL A 577 -14.44 0.86 -23.78
CA VAL A 577 -14.10 0.68 -25.20
C VAL A 577 -12.58 0.71 -25.40
N SER A 578 -12.06 -0.26 -26.16
CA SER A 578 -10.71 -0.14 -26.71
C SER A 578 -10.66 -0.51 -28.19
N GLU A 579 -10.69 0.50 -29.06
CA GLU A 579 -9.81 0.51 -30.24
C GLU A 579 -8.99 1.81 -30.24
N LYS A 580 -7.67 1.69 -30.41
CA LYS A 580 -6.81 2.80 -30.81
C LYS A 580 -6.99 2.97 -32.32
N SER A 581 -7.78 3.94 -32.77
CA SER A 581 -7.58 4.46 -34.12
C SER A 581 -6.24 5.20 -34.14
N GLY A 582 -5.41 4.90 -35.14
CA GLY A 582 -4.11 5.52 -35.32
C GLY A 582 -4.17 7.05 -35.36
N GLU A 583 -3.08 7.64 -34.88
CA GLU A 583 -2.64 9.03 -35.13
C GLU A 583 -3.63 10.16 -34.82
N SER A 584 -3.96 10.33 -33.55
CA SER A 584 -4.07 11.61 -32.81
C SER A 584 -4.95 11.43 -31.57
N SER A 585 -4.65 12.16 -30.50
CA SER A 585 -5.22 11.98 -29.15
C SER A 585 -6.68 12.39 -28.98
N ASP A 586 -7.35 12.92 -30.01
CA ASP A 586 -8.52 13.78 -29.79
C ASP A 586 -9.85 13.21 -30.32
N ALA A 587 -9.88 11.98 -30.84
CA ALA A 587 -11.12 11.32 -31.25
C ALA A 587 -11.17 9.86 -30.76
N ILE A 588 -11.81 9.64 -29.62
CA ILE A 588 -12.23 8.28 -29.22
C ILE A 588 -13.42 7.92 -30.12
N LYS A 589 -13.21 6.96 -31.04
CA LYS A 589 -14.30 6.41 -31.83
C LYS A 589 -15.04 5.38 -30.96
N ILE A 590 -16.29 5.67 -30.61
CA ILE A 590 -17.17 4.70 -29.93
C ILE A 590 -17.51 3.62 -30.97
N VAL A 591 -17.00 2.41 -30.78
CA VAL A 591 -17.35 1.24 -31.59
C VAL A 591 -18.22 0.33 -30.73
N GLU A 592 -19.24 -0.26 -31.32
CA GLU A 592 -20.09 -1.26 -30.68
C GLU A 592 -19.23 -2.44 -30.20
N GLN A 593 -19.29 -2.75 -28.90
CA GLN A 593 -18.55 -3.87 -28.32
C GLN A 593 -19.29 -5.17 -28.59
N LYS A 594 -18.68 -6.04 -29.40
CA LYS A 594 -19.28 -7.33 -29.81
C LYS A 594 -19.16 -8.44 -28.76
N GLU A 595 -18.33 -8.26 -27.74
CA GLU A 595 -18.15 -9.21 -26.64
C GLU A 595 -19.06 -8.83 -25.48
N ASN A 596 -19.78 -9.80 -24.91
CA ASN A 596 -20.57 -9.55 -23.71
C ASN A 596 -19.65 -9.27 -22.53
N TRP A 597 -20.13 -8.47 -21.56
CA TRP A 597 -19.45 -8.27 -20.27
C TRP A 597 -19.04 -9.58 -19.59
N PHE A 598 -19.87 -10.62 -19.70
CA PHE A 598 -19.60 -11.96 -19.17
C PHE A 598 -18.43 -12.70 -19.84
N ASP A 599 -17.86 -12.15 -20.91
CA ASP A 599 -16.73 -12.74 -21.64
C ASP A 599 -15.41 -11.95 -21.43
N ALA A 600 -15.40 -10.96 -20.51
CA ALA A 600 -14.26 -10.11 -20.21
C ALA A 600 -13.12 -10.89 -19.55
N PRO A 601 -11.86 -10.80 -20.01
CA PRO A 601 -10.76 -11.46 -19.30
C PRO A 601 -10.61 -10.90 -17.88
N ALA A 602 -10.35 -11.79 -16.91
CA ALA A 602 -10.08 -11.37 -15.54
C ALA A 602 -8.89 -10.40 -15.45
N PHE A 603 -8.97 -9.46 -14.51
CA PHE A 603 -7.95 -8.42 -14.30
C PHE A 603 -6.68 -8.94 -13.62
N ALA A 604 -6.83 -9.96 -12.79
CA ALA A 604 -5.75 -10.58 -12.05
C ALA A 604 -6.04 -12.07 -11.85
N HIS A 605 -4.98 -12.85 -11.70
CA HIS A 605 -5.06 -14.27 -11.46
C HIS A 605 -4.13 -14.64 -10.31
N ALA A 606 -4.54 -15.61 -9.52
CA ALA A 606 -3.65 -16.32 -8.62
C ALA A 606 -2.52 -16.94 -9.45
N TRP A 607 -1.32 -17.07 -8.86
CA TRP A 607 -0.14 -17.53 -9.59
C TRP A 607 -0.28 -18.97 -10.12
N TRP A 608 -1.17 -19.75 -9.50
CA TRP A 608 -1.48 -21.13 -9.86
C TRP A 608 -2.65 -21.25 -10.86
N GLN A 609 -3.34 -20.15 -11.18
CA GLN A 609 -4.41 -20.16 -12.16
C GLN A 609 -3.82 -20.01 -13.57
N GLY A 610 -3.69 -21.14 -14.26
CA GLY A 610 -3.11 -21.22 -15.61
C GLY A 610 -4.13 -21.01 -16.74
N GLU A 611 -5.43 -21.07 -16.44
CA GLU A 611 -6.49 -20.89 -17.41
C GLU A 611 -6.96 -19.43 -17.47
N LYS A 612 -7.32 -18.97 -18.67
CA LYS A 612 -7.95 -17.66 -18.85
C LYS A 612 -9.41 -17.75 -18.40
N VAL A 613 -9.66 -17.33 -17.17
CA VAL A 613 -11.03 -17.09 -16.68
C VAL A 613 -11.57 -15.80 -17.32
N ARG A 614 -12.80 -15.88 -17.81
CA ARG A 614 -13.55 -14.78 -18.43
C ARG A 614 -14.88 -14.62 -17.70
#